data_AF-A0A323V8V8-F1
#
_entry.id   AF-A0A323V8V8-F1
#
_cell.length_a   1.000
_cell.length_b   1.000
_cell.length_c   1.000
_cell.angle_alpha   90.00
_cell.angle_beta   90.00
_cell.angle_gamma   90.00
#
_symmetry.space_group_name_H-M   'P 1'
#
loop_
_entity.id
_entity.type
_entity.pdbx_description
1 polymer ?
#
loop_
_entity_poly.entity_id
_entity_poly.type
_entity_poly.pdbx_seq_one_letter_code
_entity_poly.pdbx_strand_id
1 'polypeptide(L)'
;MRSSRRPGPLRLVVLSAVAALVAVLAGCSGDEPTERRPGDAVTSEEAAVLAEVLYNDLQEGGADFEVSAPFAEGALLTLTGEVDFSRSTGRAQAVTTYSDGQPEETRTLFFTESELWQGDVPGLAEAVTAAGLPAAGYARRPIAATDATGTASLLDVLVQMVTRLSARSADDPRSFEAYTWGGTQSVNGQLASVFRSGTGAEVTVAADSRLLVQYATTLQDFRVTITLDDHGQREITLPADTDAVDLAAHPEIAAALGL
;
A
#
# COMPACT_ATOMS: atom_id res chain seq x y z
N MET A 1 -25.49 -74.07 68.37
CA MET A 1 -25.84 -72.63 68.44
C MET A 1 -25.42 -71.98 67.13
N ARG A 2 -26.39 -71.60 66.29
CA ARG A 2 -26.19 -71.01 64.95
C ARG A 2 -26.67 -69.56 64.98
N SER A 3 -25.83 -68.62 64.56
CA SER A 3 -26.20 -67.25 64.16
C SER A 3 -25.80 -67.12 62.68
N SER A 4 -26.68 -67.00 61.66
CA SER A 4 -27.72 -65.99 61.36
C SER A 4 -27.10 -64.60 61.15
N ARG A 5 -27.34 -63.79 60.10
CA ARG A 5 -28.10 -63.76 58.82
C ARG A 5 -27.45 -62.57 58.05
N ARG A 6 -27.05 -62.72 56.78
CA ARG A 6 -27.71 -62.29 55.52
C ARG A 6 -27.95 -60.76 55.29
N PRO A 7 -28.00 -60.34 54.00
CA PRO A 7 -27.66 -58.99 53.48
C PRO A 7 -28.86 -58.14 52.99
N GLY A 8 -28.56 -56.90 52.55
CA GLY A 8 -29.39 -56.01 51.69
C GLY A 8 -30.08 -54.85 52.44
N PRO A 9 -30.55 -53.75 51.78
CA PRO A 9 -30.88 -53.63 50.35
C PRO A 9 -30.56 -52.28 49.65
N LEU A 10 -30.90 -52.27 48.35
CA LEU A 10 -30.99 -51.21 47.34
C LEU A 10 -31.77 -49.90 47.69
N ARG A 11 -31.48 -48.87 46.86
CA ARG A 11 -32.37 -47.85 46.23
C ARG A 11 -32.57 -46.48 46.90
N LEU A 12 -31.96 -45.47 46.25
CA LEU A 12 -32.61 -44.35 45.52
C LEU A 12 -33.56 -43.39 46.28
N VAL A 13 -33.04 -42.21 46.65
CA VAL A 13 -33.77 -40.93 46.82
C VAL A 13 -32.75 -39.82 46.46
N VAL A 14 -32.74 -39.26 45.24
CA VAL A 14 -33.57 -38.15 44.72
C VAL A 14 -33.30 -36.82 45.44
N LEU A 15 -32.75 -35.87 44.65
CA LEU A 15 -32.75 -34.41 44.82
C LEU A 15 -32.56 -33.84 46.23
N SER A 16 -31.37 -33.29 46.51
CA SER A 16 -31.23 -32.18 47.48
C SER A 16 -29.97 -31.36 47.21
N ALA A 17 -30.20 -30.07 46.95
CA ALA A 17 -29.28 -28.95 47.19
C ALA A 17 -28.16 -28.68 46.18
N VAL A 18 -28.56 -28.50 44.92
CA VAL A 18 -28.07 -27.37 44.10
C VAL A 18 -28.59 -26.09 44.75
N ALA A 19 -27.84 -25.45 45.67
CA ALA A 19 -28.09 -24.09 46.15
C ALA A 19 -27.07 -23.66 47.23
N ALA A 20 -25.77 -23.58 46.92
CA ALA A 20 -24.83 -22.90 47.83
C ALA A 20 -23.45 -22.56 47.21
N LEU A 21 -23.36 -22.13 45.95
CA LEU A 21 -22.08 -21.60 45.43
C LEU A 21 -22.26 -20.65 44.22
N VAL A 22 -23.18 -19.67 44.32
CA VAL A 22 -23.36 -18.58 43.33
C VAL A 22 -23.33 -17.22 44.03
N ALA A 23 -22.27 -16.94 44.78
CA ALA A 23 -22.16 -15.66 45.51
C ALA A 23 -20.73 -15.10 45.53
N VAL A 24 -20.00 -15.17 44.42
CA VAL A 24 -18.82 -14.32 44.16
C VAL A 24 -18.76 -13.95 42.66
N LEU A 25 -19.76 -13.22 42.18
CA LEU A 25 -19.74 -12.51 40.87
C LEU A 25 -20.22 -11.07 41.03
N ALA A 26 -19.90 -10.44 42.16
CA ALA A 26 -20.14 -9.01 42.38
C ALA A 26 -18.79 -8.33 42.56
N GLY A 27 -18.24 -7.78 41.47
CA GLY A 27 -17.04 -6.93 41.55
C GLY A 27 -16.16 -6.94 40.31
N CYS A 28 -16.67 -6.41 39.18
CA CYS A 28 -15.96 -5.59 38.19
C CYS A 28 -16.90 -5.36 37.00
N SER A 29 -17.91 -4.50 37.19
CA SER A 29 -18.52 -3.78 36.07
C SER A 29 -17.55 -2.67 35.65
N GLY A 30 -16.39 -3.05 35.13
CA GLY A 30 -15.47 -2.12 34.48
C GLY A 30 -15.82 -2.18 33.00
N ASP A 31 -16.42 -1.09 32.51
CA ASP A 31 -16.70 -0.75 31.12
C ASP A 31 -16.79 -1.93 30.15
N GLU A 32 -18.01 -2.24 29.68
CA GLU A 32 -18.12 -2.99 28.43
C GLU A 32 -17.29 -2.25 27.37
N PRO A 33 -16.42 -2.95 26.61
CA PRO A 33 -15.59 -2.31 25.62
C PRO A 33 -16.48 -1.49 24.71
N THR A 34 -16.34 -0.17 24.77
CA THR A 34 -17.15 0.74 23.96
C THR A 34 -16.93 0.34 22.51
N GLU A 35 -18.02 -0.06 21.85
CA GLU A 35 -17.98 -0.45 20.45
C GLU A 35 -17.38 0.71 19.64
N ARG A 36 -16.24 0.44 19.01
CA ARG A 36 -15.50 1.42 18.20
C ARG A 36 -16.37 1.88 17.04
N ARG A 37 -16.38 3.18 16.76
CA ARG A 37 -17.10 3.80 15.65
C ARG A 37 -16.12 4.47 14.71
N PRO A 38 -16.36 4.43 13.38
CA PRO A 38 -15.57 5.24 12.46
C PRO A 38 -15.58 6.71 12.88
N GLY A 39 -14.39 7.32 12.93
CA GLY A 39 -14.18 8.67 13.44
C GLY A 39 -13.68 8.73 14.90
N ASP A 40 -13.70 7.62 15.64
CA ASP A 40 -13.05 7.56 16.95
C ASP A 40 -11.55 7.85 16.81
N ALA A 41 -10.98 8.54 17.79
CA ALA A 41 -9.54 8.79 17.83
C ALA A 41 -8.76 7.47 17.84
N VAL A 42 -7.59 7.46 17.18
CA VAL A 42 -6.68 6.33 17.30
C VAL A 42 -6.22 6.17 18.75
N THR A 43 -6.11 4.93 19.19
CA THR A 43 -5.54 4.55 20.47
C THR A 43 -4.01 4.71 20.44
N SER A 44 -3.37 4.72 21.61
CA SER A 44 -1.91 4.75 21.67
C SER A 44 -1.24 3.53 21.03
N GLU A 45 -1.90 2.37 21.04
CA GLU A 45 -1.40 1.16 20.37
C GLU A 45 -1.50 1.29 18.85
N GLU A 46 -2.63 1.76 18.33
CA GLU A 46 -2.80 2.03 16.90
C GLU A 46 -1.83 3.12 16.40
N ALA A 47 -1.59 4.15 17.20
CA ALA A 47 -0.60 5.19 16.88
C ALA A 47 0.83 4.61 16.83
N ALA A 48 1.16 3.65 17.69
CA ALA A 48 2.43 2.94 17.64
C ALA A 48 2.55 2.06 16.38
N VAL A 49 1.47 1.37 15.98
CA VAL A 49 1.42 0.62 14.72
C VAL A 49 1.62 1.55 13.52
N LEU A 50 0.91 2.68 13.48
CA LEU A 50 1.04 3.67 12.41
C LEU A 50 2.46 4.26 12.33
N ALA A 51 3.12 4.47 13.47
CA ALA A 51 4.49 4.97 13.50
C ALA A 51 5.52 3.97 12.94
N GLU A 52 5.26 2.68 13.05
CA GLU A 52 6.16 1.63 12.57
C GLU A 52 5.87 1.20 11.13
N VAL A 53 4.68 1.44 10.58
CA VAL A 53 4.21 0.81 9.33
C VAL A 53 5.20 0.96 8.16
N LEU A 54 5.62 2.19 7.84
CA LEU A 54 6.52 2.45 6.71
C LEU A 54 7.93 1.93 6.97
N TYR A 55 8.35 1.84 8.23
CA TYR A 55 9.60 1.20 8.60
C TYR A 55 9.51 -0.31 8.45
N ASN A 56 8.39 -0.93 8.82
CA ASN A 56 8.17 -2.35 8.63
C ASN A 56 8.15 -2.72 7.13
N ASP A 57 7.52 -1.90 6.29
CA ASP A 57 7.54 -2.09 4.83
C ASP A 57 8.97 -2.06 4.27
N LEU A 58 9.81 -1.13 4.74
CA LEU A 58 11.23 -1.09 4.39
C LEU A 58 11.97 -2.36 4.82
N GLN A 59 11.70 -2.85 6.03
CA GLN A 59 12.38 -4.02 6.60
C GLN A 59 11.98 -5.31 5.89
N GLU A 60 10.75 -5.38 5.38
CA GLU A 60 10.27 -6.51 4.55
C GLU A 60 10.91 -6.48 3.14
N GLY A 61 11.29 -5.28 2.68
CA GLY A 61 12.19 -5.06 1.54
C GLY A 61 11.50 -4.53 0.30
N GLY A 62 10.23 -4.85 0.09
CA GLY A 62 9.49 -4.47 -1.11
C GLY A 62 8.08 -5.06 -1.15
N ALA A 63 7.36 -4.77 -2.23
CA ALA A 63 6.01 -5.27 -2.47
C ALA A 63 5.66 -5.21 -3.96
N ASP A 64 4.66 -5.98 -4.36
CA ASP A 64 3.90 -5.72 -5.58
C ASP A 64 2.97 -4.54 -5.32
N PHE A 65 2.69 -3.73 -6.35
CA PHE A 65 1.80 -2.60 -6.24
C PHE A 65 0.88 -2.45 -7.45
N GLU A 66 -0.30 -1.90 -7.18
CA GLU A 66 -1.21 -1.39 -8.19
C GLU A 66 -1.69 0.01 -7.80
N VAL A 67 -1.66 0.93 -8.76
CA VAL A 67 -2.25 2.26 -8.60
C VAL A 67 -3.00 2.66 -9.87
N SER A 68 -4.18 3.24 -9.69
CA SER A 68 -4.96 3.80 -10.80
C SER A 68 -5.30 5.26 -10.53
N ALA A 69 -5.18 6.10 -11.57
CA ALA A 69 -5.48 7.52 -11.51
C ALA A 69 -6.02 8.04 -12.85
N PRO A 70 -7.00 8.97 -12.84
CA PRO A 70 -7.41 9.68 -14.04
C PRO A 70 -6.22 10.42 -14.67
N PHE A 71 -5.96 10.17 -15.95
CA PHE A 71 -4.84 10.78 -16.68
C PHE A 71 -5.28 12.00 -17.50
N ALA A 72 -6.45 11.89 -18.12
CA ALA A 72 -7.11 12.96 -18.86
C ALA A 72 -8.63 12.69 -18.87
N GLU A 73 -9.41 13.60 -19.45
CA GLU A 73 -10.84 13.38 -19.64
C GLU A 73 -11.08 12.09 -20.44
N GLY A 74 -11.75 11.12 -19.84
CA GLY A 74 -12.02 9.83 -20.46
C GLY A 74 -10.82 8.87 -20.56
N ALA A 75 -9.69 9.16 -19.90
CA ALA A 75 -8.50 8.31 -19.87
C ALA A 75 -8.08 7.95 -18.44
N LEU A 76 -7.79 6.67 -18.19
CA LEU A 76 -7.33 6.14 -16.90
C LEU A 76 -5.93 5.53 -17.04
N LEU A 77 -4.98 5.99 -16.23
CA LEU A 77 -3.65 5.41 -16.12
C LEU A 77 -3.62 4.44 -14.94
N THR A 78 -3.21 3.20 -15.21
CA THR A 78 -2.95 2.17 -14.21
C THR A 78 -1.48 1.79 -14.25
N LEU A 79 -0.81 1.80 -13.09
CA LEU A 79 0.52 1.25 -12.92
C LEU A 79 0.40 -0.06 -12.14
N THR A 80 0.94 -1.15 -12.70
CA THR A 80 1.05 -2.44 -12.03
C THR A 80 2.50 -2.89 -12.06
N GLY A 81 3.07 -3.20 -10.91
CA GLY A 81 4.50 -3.48 -10.83
C GLY A 81 4.97 -3.92 -9.45
N GLU A 82 6.26 -3.75 -9.21
CA GLU A 82 6.91 -4.06 -7.94
C GLU A 82 7.87 -2.94 -7.55
N VAL A 83 8.09 -2.80 -6.24
CA VAL A 83 8.99 -1.80 -5.65
C VAL A 83 9.94 -2.48 -4.67
N ASP A 84 11.23 -2.17 -4.79
CA ASP A 84 12.29 -2.46 -3.83
C ASP A 84 12.47 -1.21 -2.93
N PHE A 85 11.87 -1.27 -1.74
CA PHE A 85 11.95 -0.18 -0.76
C PHE A 85 13.38 0.01 -0.23
N SER A 86 14.19 -1.06 -0.19
CA SER A 86 15.57 -0.97 0.31
C SER A 86 16.46 -0.10 -0.59
N ARG A 87 16.13 -0.02 -1.88
CA ARG A 87 16.84 0.79 -2.89
C ARG A 87 16.04 1.97 -3.42
N SER A 88 14.80 2.14 -2.97
CA SER A 88 13.82 3.08 -3.53
C SER A 88 13.70 2.98 -5.06
N THR A 89 13.69 1.74 -5.57
CA THR A 89 13.64 1.44 -7.00
C THR A 89 12.36 0.69 -7.32
N GLY A 90 11.75 0.95 -8.47
CA GLY A 90 10.58 0.22 -8.93
C GLY A 90 10.62 -0.12 -10.41
N ARG A 91 9.81 -1.11 -10.80
CA ARG A 91 9.46 -1.39 -12.20
C ARG A 91 7.96 -1.59 -12.32
N ALA A 92 7.36 -1.13 -13.41
CA ALA A 92 5.93 -1.27 -13.63
C ALA A 92 5.57 -1.26 -15.11
N GLN A 93 4.41 -1.83 -15.43
CA GLN A 93 3.69 -1.51 -16.65
C GLN A 93 2.75 -0.35 -16.38
N ALA A 94 2.88 0.72 -17.15
CA ALA A 94 1.87 1.77 -17.25
C ALA A 94 0.93 1.43 -18.39
N VAL A 95 -0.36 1.28 -18.08
CA VAL A 95 -1.41 1.07 -19.07
C VAL A 95 -2.38 2.26 -19.02
N THR A 96 -2.54 2.94 -20.14
CA THR A 96 -3.56 3.97 -20.32
C THR A 96 -4.73 3.39 -21.09
N THR A 97 -5.90 3.40 -20.47
CA THR A 97 -7.17 2.95 -21.08
C THR A 97 -8.04 4.15 -21.42
N TYR A 98 -8.76 4.08 -22.53
CA TYR A 98 -9.59 5.17 -23.04
C TYR A 98 -11.07 4.75 -23.15
N SER A 99 -11.95 5.59 -22.63
CA SER A 99 -13.40 5.36 -22.61
C SER A 99 -14.07 5.46 -24.00
N ASP A 100 -13.40 6.05 -24.97
CA ASP A 100 -13.86 6.21 -26.35
C ASP A 100 -13.53 5.00 -27.26
N GLY A 101 -12.88 3.97 -26.71
CA GLY A 101 -12.53 2.74 -27.42
C GLY A 101 -11.23 2.83 -28.23
N GLN A 102 -10.42 3.88 -28.05
CA GLN A 102 -9.05 3.88 -28.57
C GLN A 102 -8.24 2.70 -28.00
N PRO A 103 -7.26 2.16 -28.75
CA PRO A 103 -6.38 1.12 -28.25
C PRO A 103 -5.67 1.56 -26.97
N GLU A 104 -5.50 0.62 -26.05
CA GLU A 104 -4.73 0.87 -24.83
C GLU A 104 -3.27 1.18 -25.17
N GLU A 105 -2.69 2.10 -24.43
CA GLU A 105 -1.27 2.42 -24.53
C GLU A 105 -0.51 1.82 -23.35
N THR A 106 0.49 0.98 -23.65
CA THR A 106 1.33 0.35 -22.64
C THR A 106 2.75 0.90 -22.72
N ARG A 107 3.34 1.22 -21.56
CA ARG A 107 4.75 1.59 -21.41
C ARG A 107 5.39 0.75 -20.32
N THR A 108 6.59 0.24 -20.58
CA THR A 108 7.44 -0.32 -19.52
C THR A 108 8.14 0.81 -18.77
N LEU A 109 8.11 0.76 -17.44
CA LEU A 109 8.71 1.76 -16.57
C LEU A 109 9.75 1.13 -15.66
N PHE A 110 10.87 1.83 -15.48
CA PHE A 110 11.75 1.66 -14.33
C PHE A 110 11.94 3.03 -13.69
N PHE A 111 12.02 3.09 -12.37
CA PHE A 111 12.13 4.36 -11.66
C PHE A 111 12.95 4.25 -10.39
N THR A 112 13.59 5.36 -10.02
CA THR A 112 14.16 5.61 -8.70
C THR A 112 13.43 6.81 -8.07
N GLU A 113 13.93 7.33 -6.96
CA GLU A 113 13.44 8.60 -6.39
C GLU A 113 13.65 9.81 -7.32
N SER A 114 14.58 9.72 -8.28
CA SER A 114 15.05 10.87 -9.05
C SER A 114 15.04 10.70 -10.57
N GLU A 115 14.95 9.47 -11.06
CA GLU A 115 15.02 9.17 -12.49
C GLU A 115 13.93 8.21 -12.91
N LEU A 116 13.47 8.37 -14.16
CA LEU A 116 12.48 7.53 -14.81
C LEU A 116 13.03 7.06 -16.15
N TRP A 117 12.93 5.76 -16.40
CA TRP A 117 13.15 5.13 -17.70
C TRP A 117 11.81 4.71 -18.27
N GLN A 118 11.53 5.12 -19.50
CA GLN A 118 10.32 4.76 -20.24
C GLN A 118 10.71 3.90 -21.44
N GLY A 119 10.28 2.65 -21.44
CA GLY A 119 10.33 1.72 -22.55
C GLY A 119 9.05 1.77 -23.39
N ASP A 120 9.06 1.05 -24.51
CA ASP A 120 7.94 0.96 -25.45
C ASP A 120 7.44 2.33 -25.92
N VAL A 121 8.35 3.29 -26.07
CA VAL A 121 8.02 4.65 -26.49
C VAL A 121 7.89 4.71 -28.01
N PRO A 122 6.69 4.98 -28.57
CA PRO A 122 6.49 5.09 -30.01
C PRO A 122 7.40 6.18 -30.58
N GLY A 123 8.13 5.85 -31.65
CA GLY A 123 9.03 6.79 -32.32
C GLY A 123 10.43 6.91 -31.70
N LEU A 124 10.72 6.24 -30.56
CA LEU A 124 12.01 6.37 -29.89
C LEU A 124 13.18 5.90 -30.77
N ALA A 125 13.04 4.73 -31.38
CA ALA A 125 14.10 4.16 -32.22
C ALA A 125 14.42 5.07 -33.42
N GLU A 126 13.38 5.64 -34.04
CA GLU A 126 13.50 6.57 -35.15
C GLU A 126 14.16 7.88 -34.71
N ALA A 127 13.75 8.45 -33.57
CA ALA A 127 14.30 9.68 -33.04
C ALA A 127 15.78 9.55 -32.66
N VAL A 128 16.14 8.46 -31.98
CA VAL A 128 17.53 8.13 -31.60
C VAL A 128 18.40 7.95 -32.85
N THR A 129 17.89 7.24 -33.86
CA THR A 129 18.61 7.05 -35.14
C THR A 129 18.79 8.36 -35.89
N ALA A 130 17.76 9.21 -35.93
CA ALA A 130 17.81 10.52 -36.58
C ALA A 130 18.81 11.47 -35.90
N ALA A 131 18.99 11.36 -34.58
CA ALA A 131 20.01 12.07 -33.82
C ALA A 131 21.43 11.50 -33.99
N GLY A 132 21.59 10.36 -34.68
CA GLY A 132 22.88 9.71 -34.89
C GLY A 132 23.45 9.04 -33.64
N LEU A 133 22.59 8.68 -32.69
CA LEU A 133 22.97 8.04 -31.43
C LEU A 133 22.93 6.50 -31.53
N PRO A 134 23.64 5.78 -30.63
CA PRO A 134 23.47 4.35 -30.48
C PRO A 134 22.02 3.97 -30.21
N ALA A 135 21.58 2.82 -30.71
CA ALA A 135 20.23 2.32 -30.48
C ALA A 135 19.95 2.19 -28.97
N ALA A 136 18.83 2.76 -28.52
CA ALA A 136 18.35 2.71 -27.14
C ALA A 136 16.90 2.22 -27.12
N GLY A 137 16.59 1.35 -26.16
CA GLY A 137 15.23 0.84 -25.94
C GLY A 137 14.44 1.66 -24.91
N TYR A 138 15.14 2.52 -24.15
CA TYR A 138 14.56 3.31 -23.08
C TYR A 138 14.88 4.79 -23.25
N ALA A 139 13.91 5.65 -22.91
CA ALA A 139 14.13 7.07 -22.71
C ALA A 139 14.28 7.34 -21.21
N ARG A 140 15.45 7.84 -20.78
CA ARG A 140 15.72 8.24 -19.41
C ARG A 140 15.49 9.74 -19.24
N ARG A 141 14.82 10.14 -18.17
CA ARG A 141 14.70 11.53 -17.76
C ARG A 141 14.69 11.69 -16.24
N PRO A 142 15.06 12.87 -15.70
CA PRO A 142 14.82 13.18 -14.31
C PRO A 142 13.31 13.22 -14.01
N ILE A 143 12.95 12.81 -12.80
CA ILE A 143 11.62 13.01 -12.23
C ILE A 143 11.52 14.47 -11.78
N ALA A 144 10.52 15.18 -12.27
CA ALA A 144 10.28 16.56 -11.92
C ALA A 144 9.05 16.67 -11.02
N ALA A 145 9.26 17.14 -9.78
CA ALA A 145 8.16 17.48 -8.88
C ALA A 145 7.31 18.66 -9.39
N THR A 146 7.81 19.41 -10.37
CA THR A 146 7.13 20.52 -11.04
C THR A 146 7.82 20.78 -12.39
N ASP A 147 7.06 20.83 -13.48
CA ASP A 147 7.54 21.19 -14.82
C ASP A 147 7.66 22.72 -14.99
N ALA A 148 8.11 23.15 -16.18
CA ALA A 148 8.29 24.56 -16.52
C ALA A 148 6.98 25.38 -16.54
N THR A 149 5.81 24.72 -16.57
CA THR A 149 4.48 25.35 -16.50
C THR A 149 3.91 25.39 -15.08
N GLY A 150 4.63 24.81 -14.11
CA GLY A 150 4.20 24.75 -12.72
C GLY A 150 3.40 23.50 -12.37
N THR A 151 3.30 22.50 -13.26
CA THR A 151 2.56 21.25 -13.03
C THR A 151 3.48 20.05 -12.91
N ALA A 152 3.22 19.14 -11.99
CA ALA A 152 3.94 17.87 -11.96
C ALA A 152 3.33 16.91 -12.99
N SER A 153 4.15 16.15 -13.70
CA SER A 153 3.65 15.01 -14.48
C SER A 153 2.94 14.04 -13.54
N LEU A 154 1.72 13.61 -13.88
CA LEU A 154 0.99 12.64 -13.05
C LEU A 154 1.82 11.38 -12.82
N LEU A 155 2.50 10.90 -13.87
CA LEU A 155 3.36 9.73 -13.78
C LEU A 155 4.47 9.93 -12.74
N ASP A 156 5.12 11.09 -12.74
CA ASP A 156 6.18 11.44 -11.78
C ASP A 156 5.68 11.48 -10.35
N VAL A 157 4.44 11.96 -10.15
CA VAL A 157 3.80 11.96 -8.83
C VAL A 157 3.52 10.53 -8.38
N LEU A 158 2.95 9.68 -9.23
CA LEU A 158 2.59 8.30 -8.87
C LEU A 158 3.83 7.47 -8.51
N VAL A 159 4.90 7.52 -9.30
CA VAL A 159 6.13 6.76 -8.99
C VAL A 159 6.84 7.28 -7.73
N GLN A 160 6.79 8.60 -7.47
CA GLN A 160 7.29 9.16 -6.21
C GLN A 160 6.43 8.76 -5.02
N MET A 161 5.11 8.67 -5.18
CA MET A 161 4.24 8.20 -4.10
C MET A 161 4.58 6.76 -3.74
N VAL A 162 4.71 5.87 -4.73
CA VAL A 162 5.05 4.45 -4.51
C VAL A 162 6.39 4.31 -3.79
N THR A 163 7.46 4.98 -4.26
CA THR A 163 8.79 4.89 -3.61
C THR A 163 8.81 5.45 -2.18
N ARG A 164 7.90 6.38 -1.84
CA ARG A 164 7.77 6.96 -0.51
C ARG A 164 6.86 6.16 0.44
N LEU A 165 6.33 5.01 0.03
CA LEU A 165 5.62 4.09 0.93
C LEU A 165 6.57 3.25 1.79
N SER A 166 7.70 3.84 2.19
CA SER A 166 8.64 3.26 3.14
C SER A 166 9.42 4.37 3.86
N ALA A 167 9.94 4.06 5.04
CA ALA A 167 10.71 5.01 5.86
C ALA A 167 11.93 4.35 6.49
N ARG A 168 13.05 5.09 6.57
CA ARG A 168 14.33 4.58 7.13
C ARG A 168 14.31 4.37 8.65
N SER A 169 13.30 4.89 9.32
CA SER A 169 13.09 4.76 10.75
C SER A 169 11.60 4.89 11.02
N ALA A 170 11.15 4.30 12.13
CA ALA A 170 9.81 4.55 12.65
C ALA A 170 9.64 6.04 12.99
N ASP A 171 8.42 6.54 12.82
CA ASP A 171 8.02 7.89 13.21
C ASP A 171 7.78 7.99 14.73
N ASP A 172 7.55 9.20 15.25
CA ASP A 172 7.03 9.36 16.62
C ASP A 172 5.52 9.03 16.63
N PRO A 173 5.03 8.08 17.45
CA PRO A 173 3.61 7.80 17.61
C PRO A 173 2.74 9.02 17.87
N ARG A 174 3.27 10.07 18.51
CA ARG A 174 2.55 11.33 18.75
C ARG A 174 2.11 12.04 17.47
N SER A 175 2.80 11.77 16.35
CA SER A 175 2.45 12.34 15.04
C SER A 175 1.09 11.85 14.53
N PHE A 176 0.57 10.75 15.09
CA PHE A 176 -0.68 10.12 14.67
C PHE A 176 -1.84 10.40 15.64
N GLU A 177 -1.66 11.19 16.70
CA GLU A 177 -2.74 11.48 17.67
C GLU A 177 -3.97 12.16 17.05
N ALA A 178 -3.79 12.87 15.93
CA ALA A 178 -4.88 13.50 15.18
C ALA A 178 -5.57 12.55 14.18
N TYR A 179 -5.12 11.31 14.06
CA TYR A 179 -5.74 10.33 13.18
C TYR A 179 -7.02 9.79 13.82
N THR A 180 -7.92 9.32 12.96
CA THR A 180 -9.13 8.63 13.38
C THR A 180 -9.18 7.22 12.80
N TRP A 181 -9.80 6.31 13.53
CA TRP A 181 -10.07 4.97 13.04
C TRP A 181 -11.22 5.00 12.04
N GLY A 182 -11.02 4.38 10.89
CA GLY A 182 -11.94 4.38 9.77
C GLY A 182 -12.81 3.13 9.66
N GLY A 183 -12.49 2.07 10.42
CA GLY A 183 -13.13 0.77 10.30
C GLY A 183 -12.11 -0.35 10.08
N THR A 184 -12.63 -1.56 9.87
CA THR A 184 -11.88 -2.69 9.30
C THR A 184 -12.40 -3.02 7.92
N GLN A 185 -11.52 -3.43 7.01
CA GLN A 185 -11.88 -3.91 5.68
C GLN A 185 -11.03 -5.12 5.28
N SER A 186 -11.44 -5.82 4.23
CA SER A 186 -10.62 -6.85 3.60
C SER A 186 -9.89 -6.26 2.39
N VAL A 187 -8.57 -6.36 2.35
CA VAL A 187 -7.71 -5.97 1.22
C VAL A 187 -6.88 -7.18 0.84
N ASN A 188 -6.87 -7.58 -0.44
CA ASN A 188 -6.16 -8.77 -0.93
C ASN A 188 -6.50 -10.06 -0.13
N GLY A 189 -7.72 -10.15 0.41
CA GLY A 189 -8.16 -11.27 1.24
C GLY A 189 -7.68 -11.24 2.69
N GLN A 190 -6.96 -10.20 3.12
CA GLN A 190 -6.46 -10.00 4.48
C GLN A 190 -7.30 -8.96 5.23
N LEU A 191 -7.57 -9.22 6.51
CA LEU A 191 -8.24 -8.25 7.38
C LEU A 191 -7.27 -7.10 7.71
N ALA A 192 -7.73 -5.87 7.52
CA ALA A 192 -6.93 -4.68 7.74
C ALA A 192 -7.71 -3.58 8.47
N SER A 193 -7.01 -2.78 9.25
CA SER A 193 -7.56 -1.59 9.92
C SER A 193 -7.29 -0.35 9.08
N VAL A 194 -8.30 0.51 8.96
CA VAL A 194 -8.21 1.77 8.20
C VAL A 194 -8.01 2.92 9.18
N PHE A 195 -7.06 3.80 8.88
CA PHE A 195 -6.79 5.00 9.65
C PHE A 195 -6.86 6.22 8.74
N ARG A 196 -7.52 7.29 9.18
CA ARG A 196 -7.67 8.53 8.42
C ARG A 196 -6.88 9.65 9.07
N SER A 197 -6.04 10.31 8.28
CA SER A 197 -5.33 11.52 8.67
C SER A 197 -6.26 12.74 8.65
N GLY A 198 -5.86 13.82 9.33
CA GLY A 198 -6.57 15.10 9.29
C GLY A 198 -6.60 15.77 7.90
N THR A 199 -5.74 15.34 6.97
CA THR A 199 -5.72 15.81 5.57
C THR A 199 -6.60 14.98 4.64
N GLY A 200 -7.24 13.92 5.15
CA GLY A 200 -8.12 13.04 4.37
C GLY A 200 -7.42 11.88 3.68
N ALA A 201 -6.10 11.71 3.86
CA ALA A 201 -5.40 10.48 3.44
C ALA A 201 -5.79 9.30 4.33
N GLU A 202 -5.91 8.11 3.75
CA GLU A 202 -6.20 6.85 4.43
C GLU A 202 -5.00 5.91 4.37
N VAL A 203 -4.66 5.33 5.52
CA VAL A 203 -3.61 4.33 5.70
C VAL A 203 -4.28 3.05 6.16
N THR A 204 -4.19 1.99 5.36
CA THR A 204 -4.79 0.69 5.68
C THR A 204 -3.69 -0.31 6.01
N VAL A 205 -3.72 -0.83 7.23
CA VAL A 205 -2.66 -1.67 7.79
C VAL A 205 -3.19 -3.08 8.05
N ALA A 206 -2.51 -4.10 7.54
CA ALA A 206 -2.88 -5.49 7.77
C ALA A 206 -2.83 -5.84 9.26
N ALA A 207 -3.86 -6.54 9.77
CA ALA A 207 -3.96 -6.86 11.18
C ALA A 207 -2.85 -7.80 11.68
N ASP A 208 -2.44 -8.76 10.83
CA ASP A 208 -1.47 -9.79 11.22
C ASP A 208 -0.03 -9.34 10.99
N SER A 209 0.31 -8.89 9.78
CA SER A 209 1.68 -8.51 9.41
C SER A 209 2.07 -7.10 9.85
N ARG A 210 1.09 -6.23 10.15
CA ARG A 210 1.30 -4.79 10.44
C ARG A 210 2.01 -4.02 9.31
N LEU A 211 1.88 -4.52 8.07
CA LEU A 211 2.38 -3.88 6.86
C LEU A 211 1.30 -3.01 6.22
N LEU A 212 1.72 -2.02 5.44
CA LEU A 212 0.82 -1.21 4.63
C LEU A 212 0.24 -2.05 3.50
N VAL A 213 -1.08 -2.20 3.44
CA VAL A 213 -1.73 -2.92 2.31
C VAL A 213 -2.45 -1.98 1.37
N GLN A 214 -2.78 -0.77 1.82
CA GLN A 214 -3.35 0.25 0.95
C GLN A 214 -3.10 1.65 1.50
N TYR A 215 -2.71 2.57 0.62
CA TYR A 215 -2.66 4.00 0.87
C TYR A 215 -3.58 4.73 -0.10
N ALA A 216 -4.42 5.63 0.41
CA ALA A 216 -5.28 6.45 -0.44
C ALA A 216 -5.18 7.93 -0.08
N THR A 217 -5.14 8.79 -1.09
CA THR A 217 -5.13 10.24 -0.90
C THR A 217 -5.86 10.95 -2.04
N THR A 218 -6.16 12.23 -1.86
CA THR A 218 -6.73 13.07 -2.93
C THR A 218 -5.60 13.88 -3.56
N LEU A 219 -5.45 13.77 -4.88
CA LEU A 219 -4.59 14.63 -5.68
C LEU A 219 -5.49 15.59 -6.47
N GLN A 220 -5.32 16.88 -6.24
CA GLN A 220 -6.15 17.93 -6.85
C GLN A 220 -7.65 17.68 -6.58
N ASP A 221 -8.37 17.06 -7.51
CA ASP A 221 -9.80 16.79 -7.50
C ASP A 221 -10.17 15.30 -7.63
N PHE A 222 -9.19 14.39 -7.68
CA PHE A 222 -9.44 12.95 -7.76
C PHE A 222 -8.72 12.16 -6.68
N ARG A 223 -9.26 10.97 -6.38
CA ARG A 223 -8.68 10.05 -5.40
C ARG A 223 -7.72 9.09 -6.09
N VAL A 224 -6.53 8.95 -5.51
CA VAL A 224 -5.54 7.93 -5.86
C VAL A 224 -5.49 6.89 -4.76
N THR A 225 -5.53 5.62 -5.14
CA THR A 225 -5.36 4.49 -4.23
C THR A 225 -4.20 3.64 -4.73
N ILE A 226 -3.21 3.43 -3.88
CA ILE A 226 -2.11 2.49 -4.08
C ILE A 226 -2.40 1.28 -3.20
N THR A 227 -2.52 0.11 -3.81
CA THR A 227 -2.64 -1.17 -3.11
C THR A 227 -1.31 -1.89 -3.16
N LEU A 228 -0.86 -2.42 -2.03
CA LEU A 228 0.37 -3.21 -1.92
C LEU A 228 0.02 -4.67 -1.62
N ASP A 229 0.71 -5.60 -2.27
CA ASP A 229 0.55 -7.04 -2.06
C ASP A 229 1.91 -7.74 -2.09
N ASP A 230 1.93 -9.02 -1.70
CA ASP A 230 3.09 -9.91 -1.79
C ASP A 230 4.39 -9.29 -1.21
N HIS A 231 4.31 -8.69 -0.02
CA HIS A 231 5.46 -8.05 0.60
C HIS A 231 6.64 -9.02 0.73
N GLY A 232 7.84 -8.53 0.46
CA GLY A 232 9.08 -9.30 0.57
C GLY A 232 10.20 -8.71 -0.28
N GLN A 233 11.39 -9.32 -0.20
CA GLN A 233 12.57 -8.88 -0.94
C GLN A 233 12.31 -8.77 -2.45
N ARG A 234 12.69 -7.64 -3.05
CA ARG A 234 12.67 -7.41 -4.48
C ARG A 234 14.10 -7.14 -4.97
N GLU A 235 14.39 -7.60 -6.18
CA GLU A 235 15.63 -7.25 -6.87
C GLU A 235 15.29 -6.69 -8.24
N ILE A 236 15.36 -5.37 -8.36
CA ILE A 236 15.02 -4.66 -9.60
C ILE A 236 16.32 -4.18 -10.24
N THR A 237 16.59 -4.68 -11.44
CA THR A 237 17.73 -4.24 -12.26
C THR A 237 17.26 -3.11 -13.18
N LEU A 238 17.84 -1.93 -13.01
CA LEU A 238 17.58 -0.79 -13.90
C LEU A 238 18.17 -1.04 -15.30
N PRO A 239 17.60 -0.42 -16.35
CA PRO A 239 18.21 -0.43 -17.68
C PRO A 239 19.64 0.11 -17.63
N ALA A 240 20.55 -0.52 -18.38
CA ALA A 240 21.93 -0.05 -18.47
C ALA A 240 21.98 1.30 -19.21
N ASP A 241 23.00 2.11 -18.94
CA ASP A 241 23.22 3.39 -19.64
C ASP A 241 23.33 3.20 -21.16
N THR A 242 23.80 2.04 -21.64
CA THR A 242 23.89 1.73 -23.07
C THR A 242 22.54 1.44 -23.72
N ASP A 243 21.53 1.09 -22.92
CA ASP A 243 20.19 0.74 -23.40
C ASP A 243 19.23 1.93 -23.32
N ALA A 244 19.69 3.06 -22.76
CA ALA A 244 18.89 4.25 -22.51
C ALA A 244 19.48 5.50 -23.17
N VAL A 245 18.62 6.34 -23.72
CA VAL A 245 18.98 7.69 -24.15
C VAL A 245 18.58 8.70 -23.08
N ASP A 246 19.49 9.59 -22.70
CA ASP A 246 19.23 10.65 -21.72
C ASP A 246 18.53 11.84 -22.40
N LEU A 247 17.25 12.03 -22.11
CA LEU A 247 16.44 13.10 -22.68
C LEU A 247 16.84 14.49 -22.18
N ALA A 248 17.49 14.60 -21.01
CA ALA A 248 17.99 15.88 -20.55
C ALA A 248 19.23 16.32 -21.35
N ALA A 249 20.02 15.36 -21.84
CA ALA A 249 21.15 15.62 -22.74
C ALA A 249 20.71 15.81 -24.20
N HIS A 250 19.54 15.28 -24.58
CA HIS A 250 18.99 15.28 -25.93
C HIS A 250 17.56 15.88 -25.99
N PRO A 251 17.39 17.18 -25.72
CA PRO A 251 16.07 17.82 -25.71
C PRO A 251 15.37 17.77 -27.08
N GLU A 252 16.12 17.63 -28.17
CA GLU A 252 15.58 17.42 -29.51
C GLU A 252 14.83 16.08 -29.66
N ILE A 253 15.28 15.04 -28.95
CA ILE A 253 14.61 13.74 -28.93
C ILE A 253 13.36 13.83 -28.07
N ALA A 254 13.43 14.47 -26.90
CA ALA A 254 12.26 14.70 -26.04
C ALA A 254 11.13 15.42 -26.81
N ALA A 255 11.47 16.52 -27.49
CA ALA A 255 10.54 17.28 -28.31
C ALA A 255 9.92 16.44 -29.45
N ALA A 256 10.69 15.56 -30.10
CA ALA A 256 10.19 14.68 -31.16
C ALA A 256 9.20 13.62 -30.64
N LEU A 257 9.35 13.21 -29.38
CA LEU A 257 8.50 12.20 -28.73
C LEU A 257 7.31 12.82 -27.98
N GLY A 258 7.24 14.14 -27.89
CA GLY A 258 6.22 14.85 -27.11
C GLY A 258 6.39 14.66 -25.60
N LEU A 259 7.64 14.54 -25.13
CA LEU A 259 8.03 14.37 -23.73
C LEU A 259 8.73 15.61 -23.17
#